data_AF-A0A8T6LX28-F1
#
_entry.id   AF-A0A8T6LX28-F1
#
_cell.length_a   1.000
_cell.length_b   1.000
_cell.length_c   1.000
_cell.angle_alpha   90.00
_cell.angle_beta   90.00
_cell.angle_gamma   90.00
#
_symmetry.space_group_name_H-M   'P 1'
#
loop_
_entity.id
_entity.type
_entity.pdbx_description
1 polymer ?
#
loop_
_entity_poly.entity_id
_entity_poly.type
_entity_poly.pdbx_seq_one_letter_code
_entity_poly.pdbx_strand_id
1 'polypeptide(L)'
;MSLEGANLNRGFLQFTVPYHWLSWIGWIIGLLMVIGGLATFMSGGGILAAFGFFVIGLVSPASLETDLHNIRKNAPQPDDLEAEALKNGYELESWFFGRSSYSPTNDPSDWILPAPGPSTWNQEDRYAPDGDGSALAEHPTKVGTPLPATFATFGISMVLFIILLAISLGMEVVNENTAIENGEVLAEEAMMKYTPLIMSIIGVIWLIVGFLQHKRQQQMIDTPTSLVRSVPLGSAELVGQVRPAPEKWINVAVDGNHRRMIPGCVDFNWIYEVYVCRQETSTDSEGNTTTKEVCNWQRVRSDDGHVPFMLHDGTGAIRVESGTFKKKHLGQFVKQWTSSHADTMRDHFQTEFAARLFRNGDVRKHRWTAYALRIGNPVYLLGMVKSRSREELANEGLDGTIGHTTISVHGENSPGMKANIQRGTELAKLGKIRSSAELLIMPIVCLLCGLGMFALI
;
A
#
# COMPACT_ATOMS: atom_id res chain seq x y z
N MET A 1 22.09 10.54 10.43
CA MET A 1 22.01 9.12 10.01
C MET A 1 22.01 9.12 8.49
N SER A 2 23.02 8.54 7.85
CA SER A 2 23.19 8.54 6.39
C SER A 2 22.80 7.17 5.80
N LEU A 3 22.42 7.14 4.53
CA LEU A 3 22.19 5.90 3.76
C LEU A 3 23.51 5.20 3.35
N GLU A 4 24.67 5.61 3.89
CA GLU A 4 25.99 5.14 3.46
C GLU A 4 26.22 3.63 3.62
N GLY A 5 25.35 2.90 4.34
CA GLY A 5 25.36 1.44 4.43
C GLY A 5 24.29 0.71 3.61
N ALA A 6 23.35 1.42 2.97
CA ALA A 6 22.23 0.82 2.24
C ALA A 6 22.55 0.76 0.74
N ASN A 7 22.88 -0.43 0.22
CA ASN A 7 23.03 -0.59 -1.22
C ASN A 7 21.64 -0.57 -1.89
N LEU A 8 21.31 0.56 -2.51
CA LEU A 8 20.04 0.78 -3.20
C LEU A 8 19.97 0.08 -4.57
N ASN A 9 21.07 -0.50 -5.06
CA ASN A 9 21.11 -1.34 -6.26
C ASN A 9 21.47 -2.78 -5.87
N ARG A 10 20.46 -3.65 -5.83
CA ARG A 10 20.61 -5.03 -5.35
C ARG A 10 21.13 -6.02 -6.38
N GLY A 11 21.39 -5.59 -7.61
CA GLY A 11 21.91 -6.46 -8.67
C GLY A 11 20.96 -7.62 -9.02
N PHE A 12 21.52 -8.80 -9.28
CA PHE A 12 20.75 -9.92 -9.84
C PHE A 12 19.95 -10.71 -8.78
N LEU A 13 20.57 -11.06 -7.65
CA LEU A 13 19.98 -11.97 -6.65
C LEU A 13 20.10 -11.41 -5.24
N GLN A 14 18.99 -11.36 -4.51
CA GLN A 14 18.96 -10.97 -3.10
C GLN A 14 18.18 -12.00 -2.27
N PHE A 15 18.84 -12.61 -1.29
CA PHE A 15 18.14 -13.42 -0.30
C PHE A 15 17.50 -12.51 0.75
N THR A 16 16.17 -12.49 0.78
CA THR A 16 15.36 -11.79 1.78
C THR A 16 14.77 -12.77 2.78
N VAL A 17 14.75 -12.37 4.05
CA VAL A 17 14.11 -13.10 5.15
C VAL A 17 13.03 -12.24 5.80
N PRO A 18 12.01 -12.83 6.43
CA PRO A 18 10.97 -12.06 7.08
C PRO A 18 11.50 -11.26 8.28
N TYR A 19 10.84 -10.13 8.58
CA TYR A 19 11.14 -9.31 9.75
C TYR A 19 9.97 -9.26 10.77
N HIS A 20 8.80 -9.79 10.42
CA HIS A 20 7.68 -9.98 11.36
C HIS A 20 7.70 -11.39 11.96
N TRP A 21 7.37 -11.50 13.25
CA TRP A 21 7.37 -12.78 13.97
C TRP A 21 6.39 -13.81 13.38
N LEU A 22 5.18 -13.38 12.96
CA LEU A 22 4.21 -14.25 12.28
C LEU A 22 4.74 -14.78 10.95
N SER A 23 5.45 -13.94 10.20
CA SER A 23 6.04 -14.32 8.93
C SER A 23 7.17 -15.34 9.10
N TRP A 24 7.92 -15.28 10.21
CA TRP A 24 8.90 -16.31 10.57
C TRP A 24 8.27 -17.69 10.80
N ILE A 25 7.12 -17.75 11.47
CA ILE A 25 6.38 -19.01 11.66
C ILE A 25 6.01 -19.62 10.31
N GLY A 26 5.41 -18.80 9.42
CA GLY A 26 5.08 -19.24 8.06
C GLY A 26 6.30 -19.71 7.29
N TRP A 27 7.42 -18.99 7.41
CA TRP A 27 8.67 -19.32 6.71
C TRP A 27 9.24 -20.67 7.15
N ILE A 28 9.25 -20.95 8.45
CA ILE A 28 9.70 -22.25 9.01
C ILE A 28 8.77 -23.38 8.57
N ILE A 29 7.45 -23.17 8.63
CA ILE A 29 6.48 -24.17 8.16
C ILE A 29 6.70 -24.47 6.68
N GLY A 30 6.86 -23.43 5.85
CA GLY A 30 7.16 -23.59 4.42
C GLY A 30 8.45 -24.37 4.19
N LEU A 31 9.51 -24.10 4.97
CA LEU A 31 10.77 -24.84 4.88
C LEU A 31 10.60 -26.33 5.23
N LEU A 32 9.86 -26.65 6.29
CA LEU A 32 9.57 -28.03 6.66
C LEU A 32 8.75 -28.77 5.59
N MET A 33 7.79 -28.09 4.96
CA MET A 33 7.03 -28.63 3.83
C MET A 33 7.92 -28.90 2.61
N VAL A 34 8.87 -28.01 2.31
CA VAL A 34 9.85 -28.25 1.23
C VAL A 34 10.69 -29.48 1.53
N ILE A 35 11.27 -29.59 2.74
CA ILE A 35 12.12 -30.72 3.11
C ILE A 35 11.32 -32.03 3.07
N GLY A 36 10.14 -32.06 3.70
CA GLY A 36 9.29 -33.23 3.76
C GLY A 36 8.78 -33.66 2.39
N GLY A 37 8.33 -32.70 1.56
CA GLY A 37 7.81 -32.97 0.22
C GLY A 37 8.90 -33.42 -0.76
N LEU A 38 10.12 -32.89 -0.66
CA LEU A 38 11.24 -33.36 -1.48
C LEU A 38 11.71 -34.75 -1.05
N ALA A 39 11.69 -35.07 0.25
CA ALA A 39 12.02 -36.40 0.75
C ALA A 39 11.04 -37.49 0.26
N THR A 40 9.78 -37.13 0.05
CA THR A 40 8.71 -38.01 -0.45
C THR A 40 8.32 -37.72 -1.90
N PHE A 41 9.20 -37.07 -2.67
CA PHE A 41 8.87 -36.57 -4.02
C PHE A 41 8.32 -37.67 -4.94
N MET A 42 8.98 -38.83 -4.97
CA MET A 42 8.60 -39.98 -5.80
C MET A 42 7.27 -40.63 -5.38
N SER A 43 6.78 -40.35 -4.17
CA SER A 43 5.50 -40.85 -3.65
C SER A 43 4.43 -39.75 -3.60
N GLY A 44 4.51 -38.75 -4.49
CA GLY A 44 3.54 -37.65 -4.58
C GLY A 44 3.84 -36.45 -3.68
N GLY A 45 4.96 -36.45 -2.93
CA GLY A 45 5.37 -35.34 -2.06
C GLY A 45 5.71 -34.03 -2.78
N GLY A 46 5.86 -34.06 -4.11
CA GLY A 46 6.18 -32.87 -4.91
C GLY A 46 5.18 -31.72 -4.76
N ILE A 47 3.89 -32.02 -4.60
CA ILE A 47 2.86 -30.99 -4.34
C ILE A 47 3.11 -30.31 -3.00
N LEU A 48 3.44 -31.07 -1.96
CA LEU A 48 3.76 -30.54 -0.63
C LEU A 48 4.99 -29.61 -0.69
N ALA A 49 6.02 -30.02 -1.42
CA ALA A 49 7.21 -29.20 -1.61
C ALA A 49 6.89 -27.90 -2.37
N ALA A 50 6.06 -27.98 -3.42
CA ALA A 50 5.62 -26.81 -4.16
C ALA A 50 4.92 -25.80 -3.23
N PHE A 51 3.94 -26.25 -2.45
CA PHE A 51 3.25 -25.37 -1.49
C PHE A 51 4.18 -24.83 -0.39
N GLY A 52 5.21 -25.58 -0.01
CA GLY A 52 6.25 -25.07 0.88
C GLY A 52 6.97 -23.84 0.30
N PHE A 53 7.38 -23.91 -0.97
CA PHE A 53 7.96 -22.74 -1.67
C PHE A 53 6.96 -21.59 -1.83
N PHE A 54 5.69 -21.89 -2.09
CA PHE A 54 4.64 -20.86 -2.15
C PHE A 54 4.52 -20.10 -0.83
N VAL A 55 4.48 -20.82 0.30
CA VAL A 55 4.42 -20.22 1.64
C VAL A 55 5.66 -19.36 1.91
N ILE A 56 6.87 -19.87 1.63
CA ILE A 56 8.13 -19.11 1.77
C ILE A 56 8.07 -17.82 0.92
N GLY A 57 7.61 -17.91 -0.32
CA GLY A 57 7.46 -16.76 -1.20
C GLY A 57 6.53 -15.70 -0.64
N LEU A 58 5.32 -16.08 -0.20
CA LEU A 58 4.31 -15.13 0.31
C LEU A 58 4.77 -14.36 1.55
N VAL A 59 5.53 -15.00 2.43
CA VAL A 59 6.00 -14.37 3.68
C VAL A 59 7.34 -13.64 3.52
N SER A 60 7.98 -13.76 2.35
CA SER A 60 9.26 -13.10 2.05
C SER A 60 9.02 -11.65 1.57
N PRO A 61 9.69 -10.66 2.18
CA PRO A 61 9.55 -9.25 1.80
C PRO A 61 10.30 -8.93 0.50
N ALA A 62 10.02 -7.75 -0.06
CA ALA A 62 10.74 -7.24 -1.23
C ALA A 62 12.23 -6.98 -0.90
N SER A 63 13.08 -6.96 -1.93
CA SER A 63 14.55 -6.90 -1.80
C SER A 63 15.08 -5.74 -0.95
N LEU A 64 14.40 -4.59 -0.94
CA LEU A 64 14.80 -3.39 -0.20
C LEU A 64 14.00 -3.17 1.09
N GLU A 65 12.85 -3.82 1.23
CA GLU A 65 11.86 -3.51 2.27
C GLU A 65 12.40 -3.76 3.68
N THR A 66 13.15 -4.85 3.89
CA THR A 66 13.71 -5.20 5.20
C THR A 66 14.74 -4.18 5.68
N ASP A 67 15.64 -3.76 4.79
CA ASP A 67 16.70 -2.81 5.15
C ASP A 67 16.13 -1.42 5.39
N LEU A 68 15.16 -0.98 4.58
CA LEU A 68 14.45 0.27 4.80
C LEU A 68 13.63 0.25 6.10
N HIS A 69 13.02 -0.89 6.44
CA HIS A 69 12.34 -1.06 7.72
C HIS A 69 13.32 -0.96 8.90
N ASN A 70 14.49 -1.58 8.80
CA ASN A 70 15.52 -1.52 9.83
C ASN A 70 16.08 -0.10 10.00
N ILE A 71 16.33 0.62 8.90
CA ILE A 71 16.76 2.03 8.94
C ILE A 71 15.69 2.87 9.61
N ARG A 72 14.42 2.70 9.23
CA ARG A 72 13.30 3.43 9.83
C ARG A 72 13.21 3.17 11.33
N LYS A 73 13.31 1.92 11.78
CA LYS A 73 13.24 1.57 13.22
C LYS A 73 14.31 2.28 14.06
N ASN A 74 15.45 2.61 13.45
CA ASN A 74 16.55 3.29 14.12
C ASN A 74 16.51 4.82 13.94
N ALA A 75 15.58 5.35 13.14
CA ALA A 75 15.38 6.78 12.92
C ALA A 75 14.21 7.29 13.78
N PRO A 76 14.39 8.35 14.60
CA PRO A 76 13.28 8.94 15.34
C PRO A 76 12.26 9.55 14.36
N GLN A 77 11.04 9.02 14.35
CA GLN A 77 9.95 9.55 13.54
C GLN A 77 9.19 10.66 14.30
N PRO A 78 8.74 11.72 13.61
CA PRO A 78 7.94 12.77 14.24
C PRO A 78 6.59 12.23 14.74
N ASP A 79 6.00 11.26 14.03
CA ASP A 79 4.75 10.60 14.43
C ASP A 79 4.93 9.73 15.68
N ASP A 80 6.13 9.17 15.92
CA ASP A 80 6.45 8.43 17.15
C ASP A 80 6.63 9.37 18.35
N LEU A 81 7.23 10.54 18.14
CA LEU A 81 7.35 11.59 19.16
C LEU A 81 6.00 12.24 19.47
N GLU A 82 5.14 12.44 18.47
CA GLU A 82 3.75 12.86 18.65
C GLU A 82 2.92 11.76 19.32
N ALA A 83 3.11 10.48 18.98
CA ALA A 83 2.44 9.36 19.63
C ALA A 83 2.90 9.19 21.08
N GLU A 84 4.16 9.45 21.40
CA GLU A 84 4.70 9.47 22.76
C GLU A 84 4.20 10.69 23.55
N ALA A 85 4.11 11.87 22.91
CA ALA A 85 3.49 13.07 23.49
C ALA A 85 1.96 12.94 23.67
N LEU A 86 1.27 12.25 22.76
CA LEU A 86 -0.16 11.93 22.83
C LEU A 86 -0.43 10.78 23.83
N LYS A 87 0.47 9.81 23.97
CA LYS A 87 0.43 8.81 25.05
C LYS A 87 0.59 9.47 26.41
N ASN A 88 1.49 10.44 26.50
CA ASN A 88 1.66 11.27 27.69
C ASN A 88 0.50 12.28 27.88
N GLY A 89 -0.43 12.38 26.92
CA GLY A 89 -1.56 13.30 26.96
C GLY A 89 -2.82 12.75 26.28
N TYR A 90 -3.46 11.73 26.87
CA TYR A 90 -4.80 11.19 26.52
C TYR A 90 -4.85 10.01 25.51
N GLU A 91 -4.34 8.83 25.89
CA GLU A 91 -4.99 7.57 25.44
C GLU A 91 -6.26 7.36 26.27
N LEU A 92 -7.42 7.55 25.64
CA LEU A 92 -8.74 7.30 26.24
C LEU A 92 -9.10 5.82 26.09
N GLU A 93 -8.53 4.97 26.94
CA GLU A 93 -9.11 3.65 27.21
C GLU A 93 -10.18 3.81 28.29
N SER A 94 -11.45 3.89 27.87
CA SER A 94 -12.55 3.73 28.82
C SER A 94 -13.07 2.31 28.70
N TRP A 95 -12.59 1.44 29.59
CA TRP A 95 -13.01 0.05 29.69
C TRP A 95 -14.54 -0.09 29.79
N PHE A 96 -15.19 0.78 30.56
CA PHE A 96 -16.65 0.76 30.77
C PHE A 96 -17.46 1.12 29.51
N PHE A 97 -16.95 2.01 28.65
CA PHE A 97 -17.63 2.41 27.42
C PHE A 97 -17.12 1.68 26.18
N GLY A 98 -16.22 0.71 26.33
CA GLY A 98 -15.61 -0.03 25.23
C GLY A 98 -14.94 0.87 24.18
N ARG A 99 -14.43 2.03 24.61
CA ARG A 99 -13.79 3.01 23.73
C ARG A 99 -12.29 2.75 23.66
N SER A 100 -11.75 2.74 22.44
CA SER A 100 -10.31 2.71 22.20
C SER A 100 -9.96 3.58 21.00
N SER A 101 -8.73 4.09 21.00
CA SER A 101 -8.15 4.74 19.83
C SER A 101 -6.81 4.12 19.51
N TYR A 102 -6.53 3.93 18.22
CA TYR A 102 -5.31 3.33 17.73
C TYR A 102 -4.70 4.22 16.65
N SER A 103 -3.43 4.58 16.82
CA SER A 103 -2.62 5.27 15.81
C SER A 103 -1.48 4.35 15.41
N PRO A 104 -1.34 4.00 14.11
CA PRO A 104 -0.24 3.17 13.66
C PRO A 104 1.09 3.89 13.85
N THR A 105 2.05 3.24 14.51
CA THR A 105 3.41 3.78 14.73
C THR A 105 4.39 3.40 13.62
N ASN A 106 3.97 2.56 12.67
CA ASN A 106 4.84 2.08 11.60
C ASN A 106 4.10 2.10 10.27
N ASP A 107 3.61 3.29 9.85
CA ASP A 107 3.10 3.47 8.49
C ASP A 107 4.30 3.36 7.54
N PRO A 108 4.30 2.36 6.64
CA PRO A 108 5.46 2.17 5.81
C PRO A 108 5.58 3.25 4.72
N SER A 109 4.60 4.14 4.56
CA SER A 109 4.67 5.34 3.72
C SER A 109 5.21 6.57 4.44
N ASP A 110 5.61 6.49 5.70
CA ASP A 110 6.24 7.60 6.40
C ASP A 110 7.73 7.70 6.09
N TRP A 111 8.40 8.74 6.59
CA TRP A 111 9.83 8.95 6.40
C TRP A 111 10.64 7.70 6.79
N ILE A 112 11.75 7.47 6.10
CA ILE A 112 12.71 6.41 6.40
C ILE A 112 13.88 6.99 7.20
N LEU A 113 14.36 8.16 6.80
CA LEU A 113 15.31 9.00 7.50
C LEU A 113 14.57 9.95 8.45
N PRO A 114 15.27 10.58 9.41
CA PRO A 114 14.64 11.54 10.30
C PRO A 114 13.98 12.68 9.53
N ALA A 115 12.71 12.95 9.85
CA ALA A 115 11.95 13.99 9.18
C ALA A 115 12.56 15.39 9.45
N PRO A 116 12.61 16.29 8.46
CA PRO A 116 13.00 17.67 8.67
C PRO A 116 11.95 18.38 9.54
N GLY A 117 12.33 18.77 10.76
CA GLY A 117 11.42 19.42 11.71
C GLY A 117 11.21 20.91 11.43
N PRO A 118 10.19 21.55 12.05
CA PRO A 118 9.92 22.99 11.90
C PRO A 118 11.10 23.91 12.24
N SER A 119 12.05 23.42 13.05
CA SER A 119 13.28 24.14 13.40
C SER A 119 14.23 24.34 12.24
N THR A 120 14.17 23.50 11.20
CA THR A 120 15.01 23.64 10.00
C THR A 120 14.34 24.45 8.90
N TRP A 121 13.07 24.82 9.07
CA TRP A 121 12.32 25.53 8.06
C TRP A 121 12.70 27.01 8.03
N ASN A 122 12.78 27.57 6.84
CA ASN A 122 12.83 29.02 6.69
C ASN A 122 11.49 29.65 7.16
N GLN A 123 11.54 30.41 8.26
CA GLN A 123 10.37 31.06 8.86
C GLN A 123 10.08 32.43 8.24
N GLU A 124 11.05 33.05 7.57
CA GLU A 124 10.94 34.38 6.98
C GLU A 124 10.27 34.31 5.60
N ASP A 125 10.72 33.37 4.76
CA ASP A 125 10.15 33.12 3.44
C ASP A 125 9.88 31.63 3.26
N ARG A 126 8.60 31.31 3.04
CA ARG A 126 8.12 29.94 2.84
C ARG A 126 8.61 29.33 1.52
N TYR A 127 8.88 30.15 0.52
CA TYR A 127 9.33 29.73 -0.81
C TYR A 127 10.85 29.57 -0.90
N ALA A 128 11.57 30.13 0.06
CA ALA A 128 13.02 30.10 0.10
C ALA A 128 13.57 28.70 0.39
N PRO A 129 14.81 28.44 -0.05
CA PRO A 129 15.56 27.26 0.40
C PRO A 129 15.72 27.23 1.92
N ASP A 130 15.84 26.02 2.46
CA ASP A 130 16.24 25.83 3.86
C ASP A 130 17.76 25.71 3.96
N GLY A 131 18.37 26.31 4.99
CA GLY A 131 19.79 26.15 5.30
C GLY A 131 20.71 26.48 4.11
N ASP A 132 21.43 25.47 3.61
CA ASP A 132 22.35 25.57 2.47
C ASP A 132 21.67 25.49 1.09
N GLY A 133 20.34 25.32 1.07
CA GLY A 133 19.55 25.13 -0.15
C GLY A 133 19.80 23.80 -0.85
N SER A 134 20.34 22.82 -0.13
CA SER A 134 20.45 21.45 -0.63
C SER A 134 19.13 20.69 -0.49
N ALA A 135 18.92 19.72 -1.38
CA ALA A 135 17.70 18.91 -1.36
C ALA A 135 17.62 18.05 -0.08
N LEU A 136 16.40 17.73 0.33
CA LEU A 136 16.12 16.88 1.49
C LEU A 136 16.90 15.56 1.43
N ALA A 137 17.19 14.99 2.59
CA ALA A 137 18.00 13.78 2.71
C ALA A 137 17.43 12.58 1.95
N GLU A 138 16.11 12.47 1.80
CA GLU A 138 15.43 11.42 1.00
C GLU A 138 15.11 11.84 -0.44
N HIS A 139 15.52 13.04 -0.86
CA HIS A 139 15.25 13.50 -2.21
C HIS A 139 16.06 12.64 -3.22
N PRO A 140 15.48 12.24 -4.36
CA PRO A 140 16.13 11.35 -5.35
C PRO A 140 17.48 11.85 -5.86
N THR A 141 17.71 13.16 -5.89
CA THR A 141 19.03 13.74 -6.25
C THR A 141 20.13 13.49 -5.21
N LYS A 142 19.77 13.16 -3.96
CA LYS A 142 20.70 12.79 -2.88
C LYS A 142 20.83 11.28 -2.75
N VAL A 143 19.71 10.56 -2.81
CA VAL A 143 19.68 9.11 -2.54
C VAL A 143 19.80 8.25 -3.80
N GLY A 144 19.44 8.78 -4.96
CA GLY A 144 19.29 8.01 -6.19
C GLY A 144 17.99 7.20 -6.23
N THR A 145 17.64 6.71 -7.41
CA THR A 145 16.46 5.86 -7.59
C THR A 145 16.79 4.42 -7.16
N PRO A 146 16.11 3.85 -6.16
CA PRO A 146 16.35 2.48 -5.73
C PRO A 146 15.94 1.47 -6.82
N LEU A 147 16.82 0.50 -7.05
CA LEU A 147 16.63 -0.57 -8.01
C LEU A 147 16.53 -1.93 -7.27
N PRO A 148 15.36 -2.58 -7.29
CA PRO A 148 15.19 -3.86 -6.64
C PRO A 148 16.01 -4.96 -7.35
N ALA A 149 16.32 -6.02 -6.63
CA ALA A 149 17.05 -7.17 -7.20
C ALA A 149 16.25 -7.80 -8.34
N THR A 150 16.91 -8.32 -9.38
CA THR A 150 16.20 -9.02 -10.47
C THR A 150 15.36 -10.18 -9.93
N PHE A 151 15.90 -10.95 -8.98
CA PHE A 151 15.18 -11.96 -8.21
C PHE A 151 15.46 -11.82 -6.71
N ALA A 152 14.40 -11.78 -5.91
CA ALA A 152 14.45 -11.94 -4.47
C ALA A 152 14.11 -13.40 -4.07
N THR A 153 14.08 -13.69 -2.77
CA THR A 153 13.58 -14.99 -2.26
C THR A 153 12.17 -15.29 -2.78
N PHE A 154 11.32 -14.26 -2.89
CA PHE A 154 10.00 -14.37 -3.53
C PHE A 154 10.11 -14.87 -4.97
N GLY A 155 10.92 -14.20 -5.80
CA GLY A 155 11.27 -14.57 -7.17
C GLY A 155 11.57 -16.04 -7.34
N ILE A 156 12.62 -16.51 -6.65
CA ILE A 156 13.09 -17.89 -6.73
C ILE A 156 12.00 -18.86 -6.24
N SER A 157 11.41 -18.58 -5.08
CA SER A 157 10.46 -19.51 -4.46
C SER A 157 9.20 -19.67 -5.31
N MET A 158 8.69 -18.61 -5.93
CA MET A 158 7.53 -18.71 -6.82
C MET A 158 7.84 -19.47 -8.11
N VAL A 159 9.03 -19.29 -8.69
CA VAL A 159 9.44 -20.08 -9.85
C VAL A 159 9.55 -21.56 -9.49
N LEU A 160 10.16 -21.89 -8.35
CA LEU A 160 10.25 -23.27 -7.86
C LEU A 160 8.88 -23.87 -7.52
N PHE A 161 7.98 -23.08 -6.93
CA PHE A 161 6.59 -23.47 -6.70
C PHE A 161 5.92 -23.87 -8.02
N ILE A 162 5.98 -23.03 -9.04
CA ILE A 162 5.34 -23.28 -10.34
C ILE A 162 5.93 -24.53 -11.01
N ILE A 163 7.25 -24.66 -11.04
CA ILE A 163 7.93 -25.79 -11.68
C ILE A 163 7.60 -27.10 -10.96
N LEU A 164 7.70 -27.13 -9.62
CA LEU A 164 7.41 -28.35 -8.86
C LEU A 164 5.94 -28.73 -8.91
N LEU A 165 5.05 -27.74 -8.89
CA LEU A 165 3.61 -27.98 -9.05
C LEU A 165 3.32 -28.55 -10.44
N ALA A 166 3.91 -27.97 -11.50
CA ALA A 166 3.74 -28.45 -12.87
C ALA A 166 4.25 -29.88 -13.06
N ILE A 167 5.44 -30.20 -12.52
CA ILE A 167 5.98 -31.57 -12.60
C ILE A 167 5.08 -32.54 -11.84
N SER A 168 4.63 -32.17 -10.63
CA SER A 168 3.77 -33.03 -9.82
C SER A 168 2.43 -33.30 -10.49
N LEU A 169 1.77 -32.26 -10.99
CA LEU A 169 0.52 -32.41 -11.73
C LEU A 169 0.71 -33.17 -13.04
N GLY A 170 1.84 -32.97 -13.74
CA GLY A 170 2.19 -33.73 -14.93
C GLY A 170 2.36 -35.23 -14.66
N MET A 171 2.97 -35.60 -13.53
CA MET A 171 3.06 -37.01 -13.11
C MET A 171 1.67 -37.60 -12.86
N GLU A 172 0.77 -36.85 -12.21
CA GLU A 172 -0.61 -37.31 -11.98
C GLU A 172 -1.41 -37.45 -13.29
N VAL A 173 -1.23 -36.54 -14.25
CA VAL A 173 -1.82 -36.65 -15.59
C VAL A 173 -1.34 -37.93 -16.28
N VAL A 174 -0.03 -38.22 -16.23
CA VAL A 174 0.53 -39.44 -16.83
C VAL A 174 -0.02 -40.69 -16.13
N ASN A 175 -0.08 -40.69 -14.79
CA ASN A 175 -0.64 -41.81 -14.03
C ASN A 175 -2.11 -42.07 -14.40
N GLU A 176 -2.95 -41.03 -14.46
CA GLU A 176 -4.35 -41.17 -14.83
C GLU A 176 -4.50 -41.67 -16.29
N ASN A 177 -3.69 -41.15 -17.22
CA ASN A 177 -3.66 -41.65 -18.60
C ASN A 177 -3.29 -43.14 -18.69
N THR A 178 -2.29 -43.58 -17.94
CA THR A 178 -1.94 -45.02 -17.90
C THR A 178 -3.04 -45.89 -17.29
N ALA A 179 -3.76 -45.39 -16.29
CA ALA A 179 -4.90 -46.10 -15.70
C ALA A 179 -6.08 -46.23 -16.70
N ILE A 180 -6.29 -45.22 -17.54
CA ILE A 180 -7.26 -45.27 -18.64
C ILE A 180 -6.85 -46.31 -19.68
N GLU A 181 -5.58 -46.32 -20.11
CA GLU A 181 -5.04 -47.31 -21.05
C GLU A 181 -5.18 -48.75 -20.53
N ASN A 182 -4.98 -48.95 -19.23
CA ASN A 182 -5.15 -50.24 -18.56
C ASN A 182 -6.62 -50.61 -18.30
N GLY A 183 -7.56 -49.72 -18.60
CA GLY A 183 -9.01 -49.93 -18.41
C GLY A 183 -9.47 -49.85 -16.96
N GLU A 184 -8.66 -49.30 -16.05
CA GLU A 184 -8.99 -49.10 -14.63
C GLU A 184 -9.90 -47.88 -14.42
N VAL A 185 -9.81 -46.88 -15.30
CA VAL A 185 -10.58 -45.63 -15.23
C VAL A 185 -11.20 -45.32 -16.60
N LEU A 186 -12.46 -44.87 -16.61
CA LEU A 186 -13.12 -44.42 -17.84
C LEU A 186 -12.60 -43.03 -18.25
N ALA A 187 -12.35 -42.82 -19.54
CA ALA A 187 -11.85 -41.54 -20.05
C ALA A 187 -12.80 -40.34 -19.80
N GLU A 188 -14.09 -40.60 -19.57
CA GLU A 188 -15.09 -39.58 -19.22
C GLU A 188 -15.01 -39.14 -17.75
N GLU A 189 -14.42 -39.97 -16.87
CA GLU A 189 -14.24 -39.70 -15.44
C GLU A 189 -12.87 -39.06 -15.14
N ALA A 190 -12.00 -38.95 -16.14
CA ALA A 190 -10.65 -38.42 -16.02
C ALA A 190 -10.66 -36.92 -15.65
N MET A 191 -10.33 -36.60 -14.40
CA MET A 191 -10.39 -35.23 -13.89
C MET A 191 -9.16 -34.41 -14.30
N MET A 192 -8.01 -35.06 -14.55
CA MET A 192 -6.76 -34.36 -14.82
C MET A 192 -6.63 -33.89 -16.28
N LYS A 193 -7.51 -34.35 -17.18
CA LYS A 193 -7.55 -33.93 -18.60
C LYS A 193 -7.58 -32.41 -18.81
N TYR A 194 -8.24 -31.68 -17.90
CA TYR A 194 -8.36 -30.22 -18.00
C TYR A 194 -7.19 -29.45 -17.36
N THR A 195 -6.26 -30.14 -16.69
CA THR A 195 -5.16 -29.53 -15.93
C THR A 195 -4.28 -28.59 -16.79
N PRO A 196 -3.83 -28.98 -18.00
CA PRO A 196 -2.98 -28.10 -18.82
C PRO A 196 -3.72 -26.83 -19.27
N LEU A 197 -5.02 -26.95 -19.56
CA LEU A 197 -5.88 -25.83 -19.95
C LEU A 197 -6.07 -24.87 -18.78
N ILE A 198 -6.41 -25.37 -17.59
CA ILE A 198 -6.62 -24.57 -16.39
C ILE A 198 -5.33 -23.81 -16.03
N MET A 199 -4.18 -24.49 -16.02
CA MET A 199 -2.90 -23.85 -15.69
C MET A 199 -2.53 -22.77 -16.72
N SER A 200 -2.76 -23.03 -18.01
CA SER A 200 -2.53 -22.05 -19.08
C SER A 200 -3.41 -20.80 -18.93
N ILE A 201 -4.69 -20.97 -18.62
CA ILE A 201 -5.62 -19.85 -18.37
C ILE A 201 -5.16 -19.02 -17.17
N ILE A 202 -4.78 -19.68 -16.06
CA ILE A 202 -4.23 -19.00 -14.88
C ILE A 202 -2.96 -18.22 -15.27
N GLY A 203 -2.06 -18.82 -16.05
CA GLY A 203 -0.84 -18.18 -16.55
C GLY A 203 -1.14 -16.92 -17.39
N VAL A 204 -2.12 -16.98 -18.30
CA VAL A 204 -2.52 -15.81 -19.12
C VAL A 204 -3.11 -14.70 -18.25
N ILE A 205 -4.04 -15.02 -17.35
CA ILE A 205 -4.65 -14.01 -16.45
C ILE A 205 -3.57 -13.36 -15.60
N TRP A 206 -2.66 -14.16 -15.03
CA TRP A 206 -1.57 -13.67 -14.21
C TRP A 206 -0.59 -12.81 -15.04
N LEU A 207 -0.32 -13.18 -16.31
CA LEU A 207 0.52 -12.39 -17.21
C LEU A 207 -0.08 -11.01 -17.50
N ILE A 208 -1.40 -10.94 -17.74
CA ILE A 208 -2.09 -9.67 -17.96
C ILE A 208 -1.97 -8.78 -16.72
N VAL A 209 -2.22 -9.33 -15.53
CA VAL A 209 -2.08 -8.59 -14.27
C VAL A 209 -0.64 -8.12 -14.05
N GLY A 210 0.34 -9.01 -14.27
CA GLY A 210 1.77 -8.72 -14.14
C GLY A 210 2.22 -7.62 -15.11
N PHE A 211 1.76 -7.67 -16.36
CA PHE A 211 2.05 -6.65 -17.37
C PHE A 211 1.48 -5.28 -17.01
N LEU A 212 0.23 -5.22 -16.52
CA LEU A 212 -0.38 -3.97 -16.07
C LEU A 212 0.34 -3.37 -14.86
N GLN A 213 0.81 -4.20 -13.93
CA GLN A 213 1.61 -3.77 -12.78
C GLN A 213 2.99 -3.28 -13.23
N HIS A 214 3.67 -4.03 -14.10
CA HIS A 214 4.96 -3.65 -14.66
C HIS A 214 4.90 -2.27 -15.34
N LYS A 215 3.88 -2.03 -16.18
CA LYS A 215 3.69 -0.72 -16.84
C LYS A 215 3.57 0.44 -15.85
N ARG A 216 2.94 0.21 -14.69
CA ARG A 216 2.82 1.24 -13.64
C ARG A 216 4.14 1.48 -12.91
N GLN A 217 4.93 0.44 -12.67
CA GLN A 217 6.25 0.57 -12.03
C GLN A 217 7.25 1.26 -12.96
N GLN A 218 7.27 0.85 -14.22
CA GLN A 218 8.12 1.41 -15.27
C GLN A 218 7.90 2.93 -15.40
N GLN A 219 6.63 3.36 -15.34
CA GLN A 219 6.28 4.78 -15.36
C GLN A 219 6.89 5.57 -14.18
N MET A 220 6.96 5.00 -12.98
CA MET A 220 7.56 5.66 -11.82
C MET A 220 9.09 5.68 -11.88
N ILE A 221 9.72 4.66 -12.48
CA ILE A 221 11.17 4.58 -12.61
C ILE A 221 11.68 5.49 -13.74
N ASP A 222 10.94 5.58 -14.84
CA ASP A 222 11.37 6.30 -16.05
C ASP A 222 11.08 7.81 -15.97
N THR A 223 10.27 8.26 -15.00
CA THR A 223 9.95 9.69 -14.85
C THR A 223 10.97 10.34 -13.90
N PRO A 224 11.78 11.31 -14.36
CA PRO A 224 12.80 11.92 -13.51
C PRO A 224 12.17 12.89 -12.50
N THR A 225 12.45 12.67 -11.21
CA THR A 225 12.06 13.60 -10.14
C THR A 225 12.81 14.93 -10.27
N SER A 226 12.04 16.02 -10.37
CA SER A 226 12.56 17.38 -10.50
C SER A 226 12.77 18.04 -9.13
N LEU A 227 13.77 18.91 -9.03
CA LEU A 227 13.89 19.83 -7.90
C LEU A 227 12.88 20.97 -8.05
N VAL A 228 12.30 21.41 -6.93
CA VAL A 228 11.31 22.49 -6.88
C VAL A 228 11.87 23.78 -7.45
N ARG A 229 13.11 24.16 -7.09
CA ARG A 229 13.74 25.40 -7.57
C ARG A 229 13.88 25.50 -9.10
N SER A 230 13.79 24.37 -9.81
CA SER A 230 14.06 24.27 -11.25
C SER A 230 13.05 23.39 -11.98
N VAL A 231 11.84 23.25 -11.42
CA VAL A 231 10.81 22.41 -12.04
C VAL A 231 10.29 23.07 -13.32
N PRO A 232 10.21 22.34 -14.45
CA PRO A 232 9.70 22.89 -15.70
C PRO A 232 8.16 23.00 -15.68
N LEU A 233 7.63 23.87 -16.54
CA LEU A 233 6.21 23.84 -16.89
C LEU A 233 5.88 22.53 -17.61
N GLY A 234 4.71 21.95 -17.31
CA GLY A 234 4.29 20.69 -17.88
C GLY A 234 4.19 19.57 -16.86
N SER A 235 4.33 18.33 -17.33
CA SER A 235 4.25 17.14 -16.48
C SER A 235 5.53 17.00 -15.65
N ALA A 236 5.41 16.98 -14.33
CA ALA A 236 6.55 16.84 -13.43
C ALA A 236 6.27 15.87 -12.28
N GLU A 237 7.35 15.24 -11.84
CA GLU A 237 7.42 14.43 -10.63
C GLU A 237 8.13 15.24 -9.55
N LEU A 238 7.52 15.32 -8.37
CA LEU A 238 8.02 16.09 -7.24
C LEU A 238 7.92 15.26 -5.96
N VAL A 239 8.97 15.35 -5.15
CA VAL A 239 9.08 14.71 -3.85
C VAL A 239 9.48 15.76 -2.82
N GLY A 240 8.78 15.79 -1.70
CA GLY A 240 9.11 16.74 -0.65
C GLY A 240 8.32 16.52 0.62
N GLN A 241 8.36 17.54 1.48
CA GLN A 241 7.61 17.63 2.70
C GLN A 241 6.38 18.53 2.51
N VAL A 242 5.27 18.13 3.10
CA VAL A 242 4.07 18.96 3.18
C VAL A 242 4.27 20.08 4.19
N ARG A 243 4.11 21.33 3.74
CA ARG A 243 4.18 22.54 4.57
C ARG A 243 2.92 23.40 4.41
N PRO A 244 2.61 24.26 5.40
CA PRO A 244 1.39 25.08 5.35
C PRO A 244 1.41 26.05 4.16
N ALA A 245 0.33 26.13 3.39
CA ALA A 245 0.10 27.21 2.43
C ALA A 245 -0.42 28.49 3.15
N PRO A 246 -0.68 29.62 2.45
CA PRO A 246 -1.27 30.81 3.09
C PRO A 246 -2.60 30.51 3.79
N GLU A 247 -3.35 29.55 3.24
CA GLU A 247 -4.59 28.98 3.79
C GLU A 247 -4.39 28.14 5.06
N LYS A 248 -3.12 27.90 5.45
CA LYS A 248 -2.70 27.10 6.60
C LYS A 248 -3.08 25.62 6.47
N TRP A 249 -3.75 25.06 7.47
CA TRP A 249 -4.15 23.65 7.56
C TRP A 249 -5.51 23.54 8.24
N ILE A 250 -6.13 22.38 8.11
CA ILE A 250 -7.42 22.05 8.73
C ILE A 250 -7.20 21.16 9.95
N ASN A 251 -7.88 21.47 11.05
CA ASN A 251 -8.03 20.53 12.17
C ASN A 251 -9.36 19.79 12.00
N VAL A 252 -9.29 18.49 11.71
CA VAL A 252 -10.46 17.70 11.31
C VAL A 252 -11.09 17.07 12.54
N ALA A 253 -12.29 17.51 12.91
CA ALA A 253 -13.12 16.85 13.92
C ALA A 253 -13.92 15.72 13.27
N VAL A 254 -13.48 14.47 13.46
CA VAL A 254 -14.10 13.29 12.87
C VAL A 254 -15.51 13.10 13.42
N ASP A 255 -16.47 13.09 12.49
CA ASP A 255 -17.89 12.89 12.79
C ASP A 255 -18.40 13.91 13.83
N GLY A 256 -17.98 15.18 13.66
CA GLY A 256 -18.43 16.33 14.46
C GLY A 256 -17.99 16.34 15.93
N ASN A 257 -17.11 15.43 16.33
CA ASN A 257 -16.70 15.26 17.72
C ASN A 257 -15.27 15.78 17.93
N HIS A 258 -15.14 16.84 18.73
CA HIS A 258 -13.85 17.46 19.06
C HIS A 258 -12.87 16.52 19.78
N ARG A 259 -13.35 15.43 20.40
CA ARG A 259 -12.49 14.39 21.02
C ARG A 259 -11.84 13.47 19.98
N ARG A 260 -12.35 13.45 18.75
CA ARG A 260 -11.80 12.68 17.61
C ARG A 260 -11.21 13.66 16.61
N MET A 261 -10.23 14.44 17.05
CA MET A 261 -9.60 15.44 16.20
C MET A 261 -8.30 14.92 15.59
N ILE A 262 -8.04 15.30 14.34
CA ILE A 262 -6.74 15.14 13.69
C ILE A 262 -6.23 16.54 13.34
N PRO A 263 -5.14 17.00 13.98
CA PRO A 263 -4.59 18.32 13.70
C PRO A 263 -3.74 18.31 12.43
N GLY A 264 -3.57 19.48 11.82
CA GLY A 264 -2.54 19.67 10.79
C GLY A 264 -2.85 19.04 9.43
N CYS A 265 -4.12 18.76 9.10
CA CYS A 265 -4.47 18.11 7.84
C CYS A 265 -4.47 19.09 6.66
N VAL A 266 -3.89 18.68 5.54
CA VAL A 266 -4.03 19.38 4.25
C VAL A 266 -4.96 18.64 3.30
N ASP A 267 -5.08 17.32 3.46
CA ASP A 267 -6.01 16.48 2.74
C ASP A 267 -6.46 15.36 3.66
N PHE A 268 -7.76 15.07 3.72
CA PHE A 268 -8.27 14.04 4.60
C PHE A 268 -9.48 13.32 4.01
N ASN A 269 -9.66 12.09 4.48
CA ASN A 269 -10.86 11.30 4.30
C ASN A 269 -11.10 10.50 5.59
N TRP A 270 -12.30 10.55 6.14
CA TRP A 270 -12.67 9.66 7.22
C TRP A 270 -13.92 8.85 6.86
N ILE A 271 -13.98 7.65 7.42
CA ILE A 271 -15.05 6.69 7.19
C ILE A 271 -15.59 6.24 8.55
N TYR A 272 -16.90 6.33 8.71
CA TYR A 272 -17.65 5.75 9.82
C TYR A 272 -18.32 4.46 9.39
N GLU A 273 -18.02 3.39 10.12
CA GLU A 273 -18.54 2.05 9.90
C GLU A 273 -19.18 1.52 11.17
N VAL A 274 -20.22 0.70 10.98
CA VAL A 274 -20.89 -0.03 12.07
C VAL A 274 -20.80 -1.51 11.82
N TYR A 275 -20.62 -2.29 12.89
CA TYR A 275 -20.62 -3.74 12.83
C TYR A 275 -22.04 -4.24 13.06
N VAL A 276 -22.67 -4.71 11.98
CA VAL A 276 -24.05 -5.18 11.97
C VAL A 276 -24.04 -6.70 11.97
N CYS A 277 -24.75 -7.32 12.91
CA CYS A 277 -25.01 -8.75 12.95
C CYS A 277 -26.46 -9.03 12.56
N ARG A 278 -26.67 -9.94 11.60
CA ARG A 278 -28.00 -10.36 11.18
C ARG A 278 -28.09 -11.88 11.15
N GLN A 279 -29.30 -12.40 11.38
CA GLN A 279 -29.57 -13.82 11.20
C GLN A 279 -29.95 -14.05 9.73
N GLU A 280 -29.16 -14.88 9.04
CA GLU A 280 -29.46 -15.36 7.71
C GLU A 280 -29.94 -16.80 7.79
N THR A 281 -31.17 -17.05 7.35
CA THR A 281 -31.69 -18.40 7.21
C THR A 281 -31.46 -18.85 5.76
N SER A 282 -30.64 -19.87 5.57
CA SER A 282 -30.44 -20.52 4.28
C SER A 282 -31.24 -21.81 4.25
N THR A 283 -31.94 -22.06 3.15
CA THR A 283 -32.66 -23.31 2.92
C THR A 283 -31.88 -24.11 1.90
N ASP A 284 -31.40 -25.30 2.30
CA ASP A 284 -30.72 -26.20 1.38
C ASP A 284 -31.71 -26.80 0.37
N SER A 285 -31.22 -27.42 -0.70
CA SER A 285 -32.04 -28.03 -1.76
C SER A 285 -32.99 -29.13 -1.28
N GLU A 286 -32.78 -29.63 -0.06
CA GLU A 286 -33.61 -30.63 0.63
C GLU A 286 -34.70 -30.01 1.54
N GLY A 287 -34.81 -28.69 1.60
CA GLY A 287 -35.83 -27.98 2.40
C GLY A 287 -35.46 -27.75 3.86
N ASN A 288 -34.26 -28.15 4.29
CA ASN A 288 -33.75 -27.91 5.63
C ASN A 288 -33.28 -26.45 5.78
N THR A 289 -33.76 -25.77 6.82
CA THR A 289 -33.38 -24.38 7.12
C THR A 289 -32.27 -24.33 8.16
N THR A 290 -31.16 -23.66 7.84
CA THR A 290 -30.10 -23.35 8.80
C THR A 290 -30.00 -21.86 9.01
N THR A 291 -30.12 -21.41 10.26
CA THR A 291 -29.95 -20.00 10.63
C THR A 291 -28.52 -19.78 11.10
N LYS A 292 -27.80 -18.88 10.44
CA LYS A 292 -26.44 -18.48 10.81
C LYS A 292 -26.42 -16.98 11.11
N GLU A 293 -25.70 -16.60 12.16
CA GLU A 293 -25.41 -15.20 12.42
C GLU A 293 -24.26 -14.75 11.49
N VAL A 294 -24.55 -13.80 10.62
CA VAL A 294 -23.56 -13.19 9.73
C VAL A 294 -23.35 -11.76 10.19
N CYS A 295 -22.11 -11.42 10.53
CA CYS A 295 -21.74 -10.09 10.98
C CYS A 295 -20.75 -9.43 10.02
N ASN A 296 -21.02 -8.21 9.60
CA ASN A 296 -20.15 -7.45 8.71
C ASN A 296 -20.05 -5.97 9.09
N TRP A 297 -18.91 -5.37 8.77
CA TRP A 297 -18.74 -3.91 8.84
C TRP A 297 -19.45 -3.26 7.65
N GLN A 298 -20.28 -2.28 7.95
CA GLN A 298 -21.02 -1.52 6.94
C GLN A 298 -20.71 -0.04 7.09
N ARG A 299 -20.32 0.60 5.97
CA ARG A 299 -20.14 2.04 5.91
C ARG A 299 -21.47 2.76 6.11
N VAL A 300 -21.47 3.78 6.96
CA VAL A 300 -22.64 4.61 7.25
C VAL A 300 -22.42 6.01 6.73
N ARG A 301 -21.31 6.64 7.13
CA ARG A 301 -20.96 8.00 6.75
C ARG A 301 -19.49 8.09 6.38
N SER A 302 -19.16 9.14 5.66
CA SER A 302 -17.80 9.53 5.36
C SER A 302 -17.79 10.98 4.98
N ASP A 303 -16.66 11.62 5.15
CA ASP A 303 -16.44 12.99 4.73
C ASP A 303 -14.98 13.12 4.27
N ASP A 304 -14.76 14.07 3.39
CA ASP A 304 -13.46 14.38 2.84
C ASP A 304 -13.31 15.89 2.63
N GLY A 305 -12.07 16.34 2.68
CA GLY A 305 -11.78 17.75 2.55
C GLY A 305 -10.31 17.97 2.27
N HIS A 306 -10.02 19.16 1.74
CA HIS A 306 -8.67 19.52 1.35
C HIS A 306 -8.46 21.03 1.46
N VAL A 307 -7.21 21.40 1.64
CA VAL A 307 -6.69 22.74 1.41
C VAL A 307 -5.43 22.62 0.54
N PRO A 308 -5.11 23.67 -0.23
CA PRO A 308 -3.81 23.77 -0.88
C PRO A 308 -2.67 23.69 0.15
N PHE A 309 -1.54 23.13 -0.25
CA PHE A 309 -0.36 23.03 0.60
C PHE A 309 0.91 23.36 -0.18
N MET A 310 2.00 23.61 0.54
CA MET A 310 3.31 23.77 -0.07
C MET A 310 4.06 22.44 -0.05
N LEU A 311 4.56 22.01 -1.20
CA LEU A 311 5.56 20.94 -1.26
C LEU A 311 6.93 21.59 -1.19
N HIS A 312 7.73 21.23 -0.19
CA HIS A 312 9.09 21.74 -0.01
C HIS A 312 10.11 20.61 -0.10
N ASP A 313 11.10 20.73 -0.98
CA ASP A 313 12.11 19.70 -1.26
C ASP A 313 13.50 20.02 -0.69
N GLY A 314 13.59 21.04 0.16
CA GLY A 314 14.84 21.60 0.71
C GLY A 314 15.40 22.76 -0.13
N THR A 315 15.24 22.69 -1.45
CA THR A 315 15.74 23.72 -2.38
C THR A 315 14.77 24.88 -2.57
N GLY A 316 13.49 24.65 -2.33
CA GLY A 316 12.43 25.66 -2.36
C GLY A 316 11.06 25.03 -2.13
N ALA A 317 10.01 25.84 -2.20
CA ALA A 317 8.63 25.38 -2.07
C ALA A 317 7.79 25.68 -3.31
N ILE A 318 6.88 24.76 -3.67
CA ILE A 318 5.90 24.97 -4.73
C ILE A 318 4.50 24.72 -4.19
N ARG A 319 3.55 25.51 -4.67
CA ARG A 319 2.14 25.41 -4.29
C ARG A 319 1.50 24.22 -4.99
N VAL A 320 0.79 23.38 -4.22
CA VAL A 320 0.09 22.20 -4.71
C VAL A 320 -1.41 22.36 -4.48
N GLU A 321 -2.17 22.33 -5.56
CA GLU A 321 -3.63 22.39 -5.53
C GLU A 321 -4.22 20.99 -5.33
N SER A 322 -4.15 20.47 -4.09
CA SER A 322 -4.55 19.09 -3.76
C SER A 322 -5.98 18.76 -4.22
N GLY A 323 -6.89 19.73 -4.22
CA GLY A 323 -8.28 19.58 -4.67
C GLY A 323 -8.44 19.12 -6.11
N THR A 324 -7.46 19.41 -6.96
CA THR A 324 -7.52 19.08 -8.39
C THR A 324 -7.14 17.62 -8.69
N PHE A 325 -6.57 16.89 -7.72
CA PHE A 325 -6.12 15.52 -7.90
C PHE A 325 -7.25 14.50 -7.71
N LYS A 326 -7.51 13.71 -8.75
CA LYS A 326 -8.50 12.62 -8.68
C LYS A 326 -7.99 11.37 -7.95
N LYS A 327 -6.67 11.17 -7.92
CA LYS A 327 -6.03 9.99 -7.32
C LYS A 327 -5.18 10.42 -6.14
N LYS A 328 -5.64 10.07 -4.94
CA LYS A 328 -4.99 10.41 -3.68
C LYS A 328 -4.77 9.13 -2.88
N HIS A 329 -3.53 8.88 -2.50
CA HIS A 329 -3.12 7.75 -1.67
C HIS A 329 -2.53 8.29 -0.37
N LEU A 330 -3.37 8.53 0.63
CA LEU A 330 -3.00 9.18 1.90
C LEU A 330 -2.18 8.28 2.86
N GLY A 331 -1.73 7.10 2.41
CA GLY A 331 -1.01 6.14 3.23
C GLY A 331 -1.93 5.24 4.06
N GLN A 332 -1.42 4.73 5.18
CA GLN A 332 -2.25 4.01 6.16
C GLN A 332 -3.13 5.02 6.91
N PHE A 333 -4.17 4.53 7.59
CA PHE A 333 -4.97 5.41 8.44
C PHE A 333 -4.08 6.03 9.53
N VAL A 334 -4.29 7.32 9.81
CA VAL A 334 -3.53 8.06 10.82
C VAL A 334 -4.04 7.72 12.22
N LYS A 335 -5.36 7.58 12.35
CA LYS A 335 -6.01 7.22 13.61
C LYS A 335 -7.31 6.48 13.36
N GLN A 336 -7.56 5.49 14.19
CA GLN A 336 -8.80 4.74 14.24
C GLN A 336 -9.38 4.82 15.64
N TRP A 337 -10.69 5.06 15.73
CA TRP A 337 -11.43 5.01 16.98
C TRP A 337 -12.43 3.88 16.91
N THR A 338 -12.58 3.11 17.98
CA THR A 338 -13.62 2.11 18.11
C THR A 338 -14.41 2.33 19.38
N SER A 339 -15.71 2.04 19.32
CA SER A 339 -16.62 2.14 20.46
C SER A 339 -17.65 1.02 20.38
N SER A 340 -18.11 0.51 21.52
CA SER A 340 -19.26 -0.40 21.57
C SER A 340 -20.59 0.35 21.45
N HIS A 341 -20.61 1.66 21.69
CA HIS A 341 -21.82 2.49 21.68
C HIS A 341 -21.66 3.69 20.72
N ALA A 342 -22.78 4.20 20.18
CA ALA A 342 -22.77 5.42 19.37
C ALA A 342 -22.45 6.63 20.27
N ASP A 343 -21.39 7.37 19.94
CA ASP A 343 -20.83 8.43 20.81
C ASP A 343 -21.69 9.71 20.91
N THR A 344 -22.83 9.76 20.23
CA THR A 344 -23.77 10.88 20.23
C THR A 344 -25.10 10.40 20.82
N MET A 345 -25.40 10.71 22.09
CA MET A 345 -26.63 10.23 22.77
C MET A 345 -27.93 10.53 22.01
N ARG A 346 -27.97 11.62 21.22
CA ARG A 346 -29.12 12.01 20.39
C ARG A 346 -29.19 11.25 19.05
N ASP A 347 -28.04 10.82 18.54
CA ASP A 347 -27.89 10.03 17.32
C ASP A 347 -27.98 8.53 17.63
N HIS A 348 -27.71 8.07 18.86
CA HIS A 348 -27.86 6.68 19.30
C HIS A 348 -29.31 6.19 19.09
N PHE A 349 -30.29 7.01 19.49
CA PHE A 349 -31.70 6.74 19.22
C PHE A 349 -32.02 6.73 17.72
N GLN A 350 -31.48 7.66 16.92
CA GLN A 350 -31.78 7.72 15.48
C GLN A 350 -31.04 6.68 14.65
N THR A 351 -29.82 6.28 15.02
CA THR A 351 -29.01 5.29 14.31
C THR A 351 -29.34 3.86 14.73
N GLU A 352 -29.68 3.58 15.99
CA GLU A 352 -30.29 2.30 16.35
C GLU A 352 -31.69 2.15 15.76
N PHE A 353 -32.49 3.22 15.78
CA PHE A 353 -33.81 3.20 15.14
C PHE A 353 -33.68 3.07 13.62
N ALA A 354 -32.80 3.82 12.95
CA ALA A 354 -32.58 3.70 11.50
C ALA A 354 -31.91 2.37 11.11
N ALA A 355 -31.03 1.81 11.94
CA ALA A 355 -30.48 0.47 11.71
C ALA A 355 -31.57 -0.60 11.84
N ARG A 356 -32.43 -0.51 12.87
CA ARG A 356 -33.59 -1.40 13.02
C ARG A 356 -34.66 -1.21 11.94
N LEU A 357 -34.85 0.02 11.43
CA LEU A 357 -35.88 0.35 10.44
C LEU A 357 -35.43 0.13 8.98
N PHE A 358 -34.14 0.27 8.68
CA PHE A 358 -33.61 0.22 7.30
C PHE A 358 -32.52 -0.82 7.05
N ARG A 359 -31.96 -1.48 8.07
CA ARG A 359 -30.83 -2.41 7.95
C ARG A 359 -31.01 -3.63 8.86
N ASN A 360 -31.98 -4.50 8.57
CA ASN A 360 -32.24 -5.80 9.22
C ASN A 360 -31.02 -6.40 9.96
N GLY A 361 -30.82 -6.03 11.24
CA GLY A 361 -29.66 -6.44 12.02
C GLY A 361 -29.42 -5.60 13.28
N ASP A 362 -28.61 -6.14 14.19
CA ASP A 362 -28.21 -5.55 15.46
C ASP A 362 -26.83 -4.89 15.34
N VAL A 363 -26.68 -3.65 15.81
CA VAL A 363 -25.42 -2.89 15.74
C VAL A 363 -24.64 -3.11 17.03
N ARG A 364 -23.46 -3.74 16.93
CA ARG A 364 -22.66 -4.10 18.12
C ARG A 364 -21.43 -3.23 18.34
N LYS A 365 -20.87 -2.64 17.28
CA LYS A 365 -19.63 -1.86 17.34
C LYS A 365 -19.66 -0.72 16.33
N HIS A 366 -18.92 0.32 16.65
CA HIS A 366 -18.72 1.50 15.85
C HIS A 366 -17.23 1.69 15.61
N ARG A 367 -16.86 2.08 14.38
CA ARG A 367 -15.47 2.32 13.98
C ARG A 367 -15.38 3.57 13.13
N TRP A 368 -14.48 4.46 13.49
CA TRP A 368 -14.11 5.62 12.70
C TRP A 368 -12.67 5.47 12.29
N THR A 369 -12.42 5.43 10.98
CA THR A 369 -11.08 5.30 10.43
C THR A 369 -10.78 6.55 9.62
N ALA A 370 -9.68 7.22 9.92
CA ALA A 370 -9.31 8.46 9.26
C ALA A 370 -7.94 8.36 8.58
N TYR A 371 -7.91 8.83 7.34
CA TYR A 371 -6.74 8.92 6.48
C TYR A 371 -6.47 10.40 6.26
N ALA A 372 -5.23 10.84 6.41
CA ALA A 372 -4.88 12.24 6.21
C ALA A 372 -3.44 12.41 5.72
N LEU A 373 -3.24 13.41 4.88
CA LEU A 373 -1.94 13.99 4.62
C LEU A 373 -1.79 15.19 5.56
N ARG A 374 -0.78 15.17 6.43
CA ARG A 374 -0.54 16.19 7.45
C ARG A 374 0.69 17.04 7.14
N ILE A 375 0.75 18.21 7.76
CA ILE A 375 1.96 19.03 7.82
C ILE A 375 3.12 18.17 8.35
N GLY A 376 4.27 18.24 7.68
CA GLY A 376 5.46 17.48 8.02
C GLY A 376 5.56 16.11 7.35
N ASN A 377 4.46 15.55 6.82
CA ASN A 377 4.48 14.26 6.15
C ASN A 377 5.27 14.33 4.83
N PRO A 378 5.90 13.20 4.43
CA PRO A 378 6.48 13.09 3.10
C PRO A 378 5.37 12.97 2.06
N VAL A 379 5.55 13.62 0.92
CA VAL A 379 4.63 13.55 -0.20
C VAL A 379 5.40 13.33 -1.50
N TYR A 380 4.87 12.39 -2.28
CA TYR A 380 5.25 12.08 -3.64
C TYR A 380 4.08 12.49 -4.53
N LEU A 381 4.34 13.27 -5.57
CA LEU A 381 3.29 13.65 -6.50
C LEU A 381 3.75 13.61 -7.95
N LEU A 382 2.81 13.28 -8.81
CA LEU A 382 2.88 13.40 -10.26
C LEU A 382 1.78 14.34 -10.68
N GLY A 383 2.11 15.47 -11.30
CA GLY A 383 1.14 16.51 -11.60
C GLY A 383 1.54 17.43 -12.75
N MET A 384 0.58 18.23 -13.19
CA MET A 384 0.78 19.23 -14.23
C MET A 384 1.13 20.57 -13.58
N VAL A 385 2.34 21.05 -13.84
CA VAL A 385 2.85 22.34 -13.43
C VAL A 385 2.34 23.41 -14.39
N LYS A 386 1.67 24.43 -13.84
CA LYS A 386 1.06 25.53 -14.58
C LYS A 386 1.53 26.86 -14.04
N SER A 387 1.53 27.88 -14.90
CA SER A 387 1.70 29.27 -14.47
C SER A 387 0.53 29.73 -13.64
N ARG A 388 0.83 30.39 -12.53
CA ARG A 388 -0.14 31.07 -11.68
C ARG A 388 -0.59 32.37 -12.32
N SER A 389 -1.80 32.81 -11.97
CA SER A 389 -2.29 34.12 -12.40
C SER A 389 -1.58 35.25 -11.66
N ARG A 390 -1.51 36.46 -12.25
CA ARG A 390 -0.94 37.63 -11.57
C ARG A 390 -1.72 38.00 -10.30
N GLU A 391 -3.02 37.73 -10.28
CA GLU A 391 -3.89 37.96 -9.12
C GLU A 391 -3.52 37.04 -7.96
N GLU A 392 -3.28 35.75 -8.23
CA GLU A 392 -2.80 34.80 -7.22
C GLU A 392 -1.45 35.20 -6.63
N LEU A 393 -0.52 35.67 -7.46
CA LEU A 393 0.78 36.13 -7.00
C LEU A 393 0.67 37.39 -6.13
N ALA A 394 -0.14 38.36 -6.56
CA ALA A 394 -0.38 39.59 -5.81
C ALA A 394 -1.05 39.32 -4.46
N ASN A 395 -2.01 38.39 -4.40
CA ASN A 395 -2.69 37.99 -3.16
C ASN A 395 -1.74 37.37 -2.13
N GLU A 396 -0.65 36.73 -2.58
CA GLU A 396 0.40 36.18 -1.72
C GLU A 396 1.59 37.15 -1.51
N GLY A 397 1.55 38.35 -2.10
CA GLY A 397 2.63 39.33 -2.02
C GLY A 397 3.90 38.95 -2.79
N LEU A 398 3.77 38.09 -3.81
CA LEU A 398 4.89 37.61 -4.63
C LEU A 398 5.15 38.55 -5.80
N ASP A 399 6.41 38.90 -6.01
CA ASP A 399 6.88 39.79 -7.08
C ASP A 399 7.02 39.10 -8.45
N GLY A 400 6.99 37.76 -8.46
CA GLY A 400 7.14 36.92 -9.64
C GLY A 400 8.56 36.84 -10.22
N THR A 401 9.58 37.27 -9.47
CA THR A 401 10.98 37.19 -9.93
C THR A 401 11.55 35.78 -9.80
N ILE A 402 11.06 35.01 -8.83
CA ILE A 402 11.50 33.65 -8.56
C ILE A 402 10.64 32.65 -9.35
N GLY A 403 11.26 31.87 -10.23
CA GLY A 403 10.54 30.98 -11.16
C GLY A 403 9.55 30.03 -10.48
N HIS A 404 9.98 29.32 -9.43
CA HIS A 404 9.15 28.32 -8.75
C HIS A 404 7.98 28.89 -7.92
N THR A 405 7.97 30.20 -7.66
CA THR A 405 6.84 30.87 -6.98
C THR A 405 5.74 31.29 -7.95
N THR A 406 6.08 31.42 -9.23
CA THR A 406 5.15 31.79 -10.32
C THR A 406 4.32 30.62 -10.86
N ILE A 407 4.51 29.42 -10.31
CA ILE A 407 3.92 28.17 -10.80
C ILE A 407 3.26 27.37 -9.68
N SER A 408 2.28 26.56 -10.03
CA SER A 408 1.54 25.68 -9.13
C SER A 408 1.31 24.31 -9.77
N VAL A 409 1.14 23.29 -8.93
CA VAL A 409 0.94 21.92 -9.38
C VAL A 409 -0.53 21.52 -9.29
N HIS A 410 -1.05 20.96 -10.39
CA HIS A 410 -2.44 20.54 -10.54
C HIS A 410 -2.55 19.06 -10.92
N GLY A 411 -3.65 18.43 -10.52
CA GLY A 411 -3.95 17.02 -10.70
C GLY A 411 -4.49 16.62 -12.07
N GLU A 412 -4.01 17.26 -13.13
CA GLU A 412 -4.43 16.98 -14.50
C GLU A 412 -3.57 15.89 -15.15
N ASN A 413 -4.23 14.95 -15.84
CA ASN A 413 -3.52 13.89 -16.56
C ASN A 413 -2.94 14.43 -17.87
N SER A 414 -1.78 13.91 -18.26
CA SER A 414 -1.15 14.16 -19.55
C SER A 414 -0.91 12.84 -20.30
N PRO A 415 -0.62 12.89 -21.62
CA PRO A 415 -0.25 11.69 -22.36
C PRO A 415 0.97 11.02 -21.72
N GLY A 416 0.81 9.76 -21.29
CA GLY A 416 1.86 9.00 -20.61
C GLY A 416 1.93 9.21 -19.09
N MET A 417 1.34 10.28 -18.52
CA MET A 417 1.38 10.56 -17.08
C MET A 417 -0.02 10.64 -16.43
N LYS A 418 -0.26 9.81 -15.41
CA LYS A 418 -1.50 9.88 -14.61
C LYS A 418 -1.23 10.63 -13.32
N ALA A 419 -1.85 11.80 -13.18
CA ALA A 419 -1.64 12.64 -12.01
C ALA A 419 -2.13 11.94 -10.72
N ASN A 420 -1.32 12.00 -9.68
CA ASN A 420 -1.62 11.42 -8.38
C ASN A 420 -0.82 12.08 -7.26
N ILE A 421 -1.39 12.08 -6.06
CA ILE A 421 -0.71 12.42 -4.81
C ILE A 421 -0.61 11.16 -3.96
N GLN A 422 0.55 10.92 -3.37
CA GLN A 422 0.78 9.81 -2.46
C GLN A 422 1.56 10.28 -1.23
N ARG A 423 1.14 9.87 -0.02
CA ARG A 423 1.99 9.98 1.17
C ARG A 423 3.21 9.08 0.99
N GLY A 424 4.39 9.57 1.30
CA GLY A 424 5.68 8.87 1.18
C GLY A 424 6.65 9.52 0.21
N THR A 425 7.92 9.18 0.33
CA THR A 425 8.99 9.57 -0.60
C THR A 425 9.11 8.54 -1.74
N GLU A 426 9.82 8.89 -2.82
CA GLU A 426 10.16 7.93 -3.89
C GLU A 426 10.84 6.68 -3.30
N LEU A 427 11.79 6.88 -2.36
CA LEU A 427 12.49 5.81 -1.65
C LEU A 427 11.52 4.88 -0.90
N ALA A 428 10.55 5.43 -0.17
CA ALA A 428 9.56 4.64 0.58
C ALA A 428 8.60 3.86 -0.33
N LYS A 429 8.34 4.36 -1.55
CA LYS A 429 7.46 3.71 -2.53
C LYS A 429 8.20 2.64 -3.31
N LEU A 430 9.29 3.01 -3.97
CA LEU A 430 10.08 2.10 -4.79
C LEU A 430 10.77 1.02 -3.94
N GLY A 431 11.09 1.32 -2.67
CA GLY A 431 11.65 0.35 -1.72
C GLY A 431 10.79 -0.88 -1.43
N LYS A 432 9.48 -0.81 -1.71
CA LYS A 432 8.54 -1.94 -1.56
C LYS A 432 8.16 -2.60 -2.88
N ILE A 433 8.61 -2.02 -3.99
CA ILE A 433 8.30 -2.52 -5.31
C ILE A 433 9.11 -3.79 -5.54
N ARG A 434 8.41 -4.84 -6.01
CA ARG A 434 9.02 -6.05 -6.54
C ARG A 434 9.57 -5.79 -7.94
N SER A 435 10.57 -6.55 -8.34
CA SER A 435 11.21 -6.34 -9.63
C SER A 435 10.27 -6.61 -10.80
N SER A 436 10.43 -5.84 -11.87
CA SER A 436 9.76 -6.07 -13.15
C SER A 436 9.97 -7.49 -13.67
N ALA A 437 11.15 -8.09 -13.43
CA ALA A 437 11.43 -9.47 -13.80
C ALA A 437 10.54 -10.46 -13.02
N GLU A 438 10.38 -10.27 -11.71
CA GLU A 438 9.50 -11.10 -10.88
C GLU A 438 8.04 -11.02 -11.32
N LEU A 439 7.57 -9.84 -11.74
CA LEU A 439 6.19 -9.66 -12.21
C LEU A 439 5.88 -10.38 -13.53
N LEU A 440 6.86 -10.52 -14.42
CA LEU A 440 6.66 -11.07 -15.76
C LEU A 440 7.11 -12.52 -15.88
N ILE A 441 8.24 -12.90 -15.27
CA ILE A 441 8.81 -14.24 -15.44
C ILE A 441 7.91 -15.30 -14.80
N MET A 442 7.33 -15.03 -13.62
CA MET A 442 6.44 -15.99 -12.95
C MET A 442 5.25 -16.42 -13.81
N PRO A 443 4.41 -15.50 -14.33
CA PRO A 443 3.31 -15.90 -15.18
C PRO A 443 3.77 -16.51 -16.52
N ILE A 444 4.91 -16.07 -17.07
CA ILE A 444 5.48 -16.69 -18.29
C ILE A 444 5.85 -18.16 -18.02
N VAL A 445 6.56 -18.44 -16.92
CA VAL A 445 6.92 -19.82 -16.54
C VAL A 445 5.65 -20.65 -16.30
N CYS A 446 4.65 -20.10 -15.62
CA CYS A 446 3.36 -20.78 -15.42
C CYS A 446 2.68 -21.14 -16.75
N LEU A 447 2.64 -20.19 -17.69
CA LEU A 447 2.09 -20.40 -19.02
C LEU A 447 2.86 -21.47 -19.80
N LEU A 448 4.20 -21.42 -19.79
CA LEU A 448 5.04 -22.40 -20.48
C LEU A 448 4.89 -23.80 -19.89
N CYS A 449 4.78 -23.92 -18.56
CA CYS A 449 4.48 -25.18 -17.89
C CYS A 449 3.11 -25.73 -18.29
N GLY A 450 2.08 -24.87 -18.31
CA GLY A 450 0.74 -25.24 -18.76
C GLY A 450 0.72 -25.73 -20.22
N LEU A 451 1.38 -25.00 -21.11
CA LEU A 451 1.53 -25.36 -22.53
C LEU A 451 2.33 -26.66 -22.71
N GLY A 452 3.41 -26.83 -21.95
CA GLY A 452 4.23 -28.04 -21.99
C GLY A 452 3.47 -29.29 -21.56
N MET A 453 2.56 -29.17 -20.58
CA MET A 453 1.74 -30.30 -20.14
C MET A 453 0.72 -30.78 -21.19
N PHE A 454 0.38 -29.98 -22.21
CA PHE A 454 -0.43 -30.50 -23.32
C PHE A 454 0.27 -31.61 -24.11
N ALA A 455 1.60 -31.71 -24.05
CA ALA A 455 2.34 -32.81 -24.69
C ALA A 455 2.22 -34.14 -23.92
N LEU A 456 1.60 -34.14 -22.72
CA LEU A 456 1.40 -35.33 -21.88
C LEU A 456 -0.01 -35.94 -22.05
N ILE A 457 -0.91 -35.26 -22.75
CA ILE A 457 -2.24 -35.73 -23.17
C ILE A 457 -2.12 -36.19 -24.62
#